data_AF-A0A1V4DK83-F1
#
_entry.id   AF-A0A1V4DK83-F1
#
_cell.length_a   1.000
_cell.length_b   1.000
_cell.length_c   1.000
_cell.angle_alpha   90.00
_cell.angle_beta   90.00
_cell.angle_gamma   90.00
#
_symmetry.space_group_name_H-M   'P 1'
#
loop_
_entity.id
_entity.type
_entity.pdbx_description
1 polymer ?
#
loop_
_entity_poly.entity_id
_entity_poly.type
_entity_poly.pdbx_seq_one_letter_code
_entity_poly.pdbx_strand_id
1 'polypeptide(L)'
;MKSIKLFVVLLIASVSLVACTPHSFQQELTKHDWVLITESEEQLPPLNVRFDHDKLISTIDTKAFNKKDKDYVGDELYNKFAKQLSNNTEQVSRYSIEDDEITLKTDQLDISGIFKMERDGKDIILTPIDSVDNTDVIIKLTPKK
;
A
#
# COMPACT_ATOMS: atom_id res chain seq x y z
N MET A 1 -52.59 19.02 43.34
CA MET A 1 -51.14 18.90 43.64
C MET A 1 -50.69 17.56 43.05
N LYS A 2 -49.64 17.39 42.26
CA LYS A 2 -48.64 18.24 41.61
C LYS A 2 -48.21 17.44 40.37
N SER A 3 -48.04 18.17 39.28
CA SER A 3 -47.55 17.75 37.97
C SER A 3 -46.19 17.03 38.02
N ILE A 4 -46.08 15.91 37.31
CA ILE A 4 -44.80 15.40 36.80
C ILE A 4 -44.94 15.35 35.27
N LYS A 5 -44.82 16.54 34.67
CA LYS A 5 -44.30 16.70 33.31
C LYS A 5 -42.78 16.86 33.44
N LEU A 6 -42.06 16.60 32.35
CA LEU A 6 -40.61 16.78 32.19
C LEU A 6 -39.74 15.70 32.85
N PHE A 7 -39.47 14.63 32.11
CA PHE A 7 -38.11 14.06 31.97
C PHE A 7 -38.02 13.29 30.64
N VAL A 8 -38.63 13.85 29.60
CA VAL A 8 -38.22 13.64 28.21
C VAL A 8 -37.23 14.77 27.95
N VAL A 9 -36.12 14.48 27.26
CA VAL A 9 -34.98 15.38 27.01
C VAL A 9 -33.99 15.40 28.19
N LEU A 10 -33.00 14.51 28.18
CA LEU A 10 -31.55 14.87 28.28
C LEU A 10 -30.65 13.62 28.50
N LEU A 11 -30.71 12.60 27.65
CA LEU A 11 -29.71 11.50 27.70
C LEU A 11 -29.47 10.84 26.33
N ILE A 12 -29.50 11.66 25.27
CA ILE A 12 -29.02 11.29 23.94
C ILE A 12 -28.08 12.41 23.49
N ALA A 13 -26.97 12.58 24.20
CA ALA A 13 -25.97 13.60 23.91
C ALA A 13 -24.58 13.12 24.31
N SER A 14 -24.18 11.97 23.76
CA SER A 14 -22.77 11.55 23.72
C SER A 14 -22.54 10.50 22.64
N VAL A 15 -23.25 10.64 21.52
CA VAL A 15 -22.75 10.14 20.23
C VAL A 15 -22.05 11.32 19.56
N SER A 16 -20.97 11.80 20.18
CA SER A 16 -19.88 12.32 19.38
C SER A 16 -19.22 11.10 18.74
N LEU A 17 -19.91 10.52 17.73
CA LEU A 17 -19.19 9.98 16.59
C LEU A 17 -18.35 11.18 16.15
N VAL A 18 -17.10 11.17 16.55
CA VAL A 18 -16.09 11.87 15.79
C VAL A 18 -16.31 11.29 14.41
N ALA A 19 -16.95 12.05 13.53
CA ALA A 19 -16.72 11.90 12.11
C ALA A 19 -15.22 12.14 12.00
N CYS A 20 -14.44 11.09 12.25
CA CYS A 20 -13.09 10.97 11.80
C CYS A 20 -13.29 11.07 10.30
N THR A 21 -13.13 12.31 9.80
CA THR A 21 -12.86 12.60 8.40
C THR A 21 -12.13 11.39 7.88
N PRO A 22 -12.67 10.63 6.91
CA PRO A 22 -11.92 9.52 6.34
C PRO A 22 -10.65 10.20 5.85
N HIS A 23 -9.54 9.94 6.53
CA HIS A 23 -8.26 10.37 6.02
C HIS A 23 -8.13 9.54 4.76
N SER A 24 -8.45 10.15 3.62
CA SER A 24 -8.53 9.42 2.36
C SER A 24 -7.16 8.80 2.16
N PHE A 25 -7.10 7.50 1.84
CA PHE A 25 -5.84 6.81 1.55
C PHE A 25 -5.00 7.59 0.54
N GLN A 26 -5.64 8.31 -0.40
CA GLN A 26 -4.97 9.22 -1.32
C GLN A 26 -4.09 10.29 -0.64
N GLN A 27 -4.59 10.96 0.40
CA GLN A 27 -3.78 11.94 1.16
C GLN A 27 -2.66 11.28 1.96
N GLU A 28 -2.87 10.06 2.43
CA GLU A 28 -1.87 9.33 3.20
C GLU A 28 -0.73 8.86 2.29
N LEU A 29 -1.07 8.22 1.18
CA LEU A 29 -0.12 7.70 0.19
C LEU A 29 0.75 8.80 -0.43
N THR A 30 0.22 10.02 -0.57
CA THR A 30 0.95 11.17 -1.15
C THR A 30 1.81 11.93 -0.14
N LYS A 31 1.74 11.64 1.17
CA LYS A 31 2.54 12.35 2.20
C LYS A 31 3.99 11.88 2.29
N HIS A 32 4.25 10.64 1.93
CA HIS A 32 5.54 9.99 2.11
C HIS A 32 5.88 9.16 0.87
N ASP A 33 7.18 8.95 0.65
CA ASP A 33 7.62 7.86 -0.20
C ASP A 33 7.50 6.55 0.59
N TRP A 34 7.28 5.43 -0.11
CA TRP A 34 7.04 4.13 0.51
C TRP A 34 8.07 3.11 0.03
N VAL A 35 8.25 2.07 0.83
CA VAL A 35 8.89 0.82 0.42
C VAL A 35 7.78 -0.21 0.30
N LEU A 36 7.61 -0.73 -0.91
CA LEU A 36 6.71 -1.82 -1.25
C LEU A 36 7.44 -3.15 -1.06
N ILE A 37 6.90 -3.98 -0.18
CA ILE A 37 7.39 -5.31 0.14
C ILE A 37 6.26 -6.30 -0.16
N THR A 38 6.56 -7.36 -0.89
CA THR A 38 5.60 -8.42 -1.17
C THR A 38 5.75 -9.55 -0.16
N GLU A 39 4.63 -10.04 0.35
CA GLU A 39 4.56 -11.21 1.21
C GLU A 39 4.09 -12.40 0.35
N SER A 40 5.04 -13.09 -0.26
CA SER A 40 4.83 -14.23 -1.16
C SER A 40 5.90 -15.31 -0.97
N GLU A 41 5.65 -16.53 -1.45
CA GLU A 41 6.66 -17.61 -1.45
C GLU A 41 7.88 -17.23 -2.29
N GLU A 42 7.66 -16.56 -3.43
CA GLU A 42 8.73 -15.92 -4.20
C GLU A 42 9.14 -14.60 -3.52
N GLN A 43 10.42 -14.49 -3.12
CA GLN A 43 10.95 -13.26 -2.55
C GLN A 43 11.28 -12.27 -3.68
N LEU A 44 10.44 -11.25 -3.84
CA LEU A 44 10.68 -10.15 -4.78
C LEU A 44 11.50 -9.04 -4.10
N PRO A 45 12.35 -8.33 -4.84
CA PRO A 45 13.13 -7.23 -4.27
C PRO A 45 12.20 -6.09 -3.83
N PRO A 46 12.51 -5.38 -2.73
CA PRO A 46 11.71 -4.22 -2.31
C PRO A 46 11.70 -3.12 -3.36
N LEU A 47 10.55 -2.47 -3.55
CA LEU A 47 10.39 -1.33 -4.46
C LEU A 47 10.24 -0.04 -3.67
N ASN A 48 11.02 0.96 -4.03
CA ASN A 48 10.73 2.33 -3.67
C ASN A 48 9.57 2.83 -4.52
N VAL A 49 8.49 3.27 -3.90
CA VAL A 49 7.32 3.80 -4.61
C VAL A 49 6.93 5.18 -4.10
N ARG A 50 6.54 6.07 -5.01
CA ARG A 50 5.98 7.38 -4.71
C ARG A 50 4.66 7.55 -5.44
N PHE A 51 3.64 7.94 -4.70
CA PHE A 51 2.32 8.27 -5.24
C PHE A 51 2.24 9.77 -5.48
N ASP A 52 2.01 10.18 -6.72
CA ASP A 52 1.91 11.58 -7.13
C ASP A 52 0.71 11.77 -8.07
N HIS A 53 -0.37 12.39 -7.58
CA HIS A 53 -1.64 12.56 -8.30
C HIS A 53 -2.23 11.24 -8.82
N ASP A 54 -2.05 10.95 -10.12
CA ASP A 54 -2.50 9.72 -10.79
C ASP A 54 -1.33 8.78 -11.15
N LYS A 55 -0.11 9.12 -10.72
CA LYS A 55 1.13 8.43 -11.08
C LYS A 55 1.73 7.67 -9.91
N LEU A 56 2.04 6.41 -10.16
CA LEU A 56 2.88 5.59 -9.30
C LEU A 56 4.28 5.58 -9.91
N ILE A 57 5.24 6.12 -9.17
CA ILE A 57 6.64 6.17 -9.58
C ILE A 57 7.37 5.08 -8.80
N SER A 58 7.91 4.07 -9.47
CA SER A 58 8.53 2.90 -8.85
C SER A 58 10.00 2.75 -9.25
N THR A 59 10.84 2.31 -8.32
CA THR A 59 12.26 2.02 -8.52
C THR A 59 12.69 0.89 -7.61
N ILE A 60 13.48 -0.06 -8.10
CA ILE A 60 13.97 -1.14 -7.25
C ILE A 60 14.92 -0.55 -6.19
N ASP A 61 14.73 -0.93 -4.92
CA ASP A 61 15.65 -0.54 -3.86
C ASP A 61 16.94 -1.38 -3.92
N THR A 62 17.83 -0.97 -4.82
CA THR A 62 19.17 -1.56 -5.00
C THR A 62 20.02 -1.53 -3.74
N LYS A 63 19.74 -0.67 -2.75
CA LYS A 63 20.51 -0.61 -1.49
C LYS A 63 20.03 -1.63 -0.48
N ALA A 64 18.71 -1.81 -0.37
CA ALA A 64 18.12 -2.92 0.39
C ALA A 64 18.49 -4.28 -0.24
N PHE A 65 18.70 -4.29 -1.56
CA PHE A 65 19.14 -5.42 -2.37
C PHE A 65 20.68 -5.55 -2.49
N ASN A 66 21.51 -4.98 -1.60
CA ASN A 66 22.97 -5.18 -1.70
C ASN A 66 23.66 -5.46 -0.37
N LYS A 67 23.95 -6.75 -0.12
CA LYS A 67 25.21 -7.32 0.43
C LYS A 67 25.12 -8.84 0.73
N LYS A 68 23.96 -9.49 0.57
CA LYS A 68 23.73 -10.92 0.85
C LYS A 68 22.81 -11.61 -0.18
N ASP A 69 22.57 -10.96 -1.32
CA ASP A 69 21.35 -11.14 -2.12
C ASP A 69 21.29 -12.44 -2.91
N LYS A 70 22.42 -13.14 -3.02
CA LYS A 70 22.44 -14.53 -3.51
C LYS A 70 21.68 -15.48 -2.57
N ASP A 71 21.82 -15.28 -1.26
CA ASP A 71 21.20 -16.13 -0.24
C ASP A 71 19.72 -15.76 0.00
N TYR A 72 19.31 -14.55 -0.41
CA TYR A 72 17.96 -14.03 -0.20
C TYR A 72 16.97 -14.50 -1.30
N VAL A 73 17.34 -14.39 -2.57
CA VAL A 73 16.45 -14.76 -3.70
C VAL A 73 16.92 -15.96 -4.52
N GLY A 74 18.16 -16.45 -4.29
CA GLY A 74 18.74 -17.53 -5.10
C GLY A 74 19.29 -17.05 -6.45
N ASP A 75 20.13 -17.90 -7.07
CA ASP A 75 20.84 -17.57 -8.32
C ASP A 75 19.91 -17.24 -9.50
N GLU A 76 18.77 -17.93 -9.58
CA GLU A 76 17.83 -17.79 -10.69
C GLU A 76 17.08 -16.45 -10.66
N LEU A 77 16.50 -16.09 -9.51
CA LEU A 77 15.83 -14.80 -9.34
C LEU A 77 16.82 -13.64 -9.33
N TYR A 78 18.02 -13.82 -8.77
CA TYR A 78 19.07 -12.81 -8.86
C TYR A 78 19.40 -12.48 -10.32
N ASN A 79 19.58 -13.49 -11.18
CA ASN A 79 19.83 -13.28 -12.59
C ASN A 79 18.63 -12.66 -13.33
N LYS A 80 17.39 -13.00 -12.94
CA LYS A 80 16.15 -12.40 -13.47
C LYS A 80 16.11 -10.90 -13.19
N PHE A 81 16.46 -10.49 -11.96
CA PHE A 81 16.45 -9.08 -11.55
C PHE A 81 17.74 -8.34 -11.90
N ALA A 82 18.87 -9.00 -12.14
CA ALA A 82 20.16 -8.38 -12.43
C ALA A 82 20.08 -7.36 -13.58
N LYS A 83 19.30 -7.69 -14.62
CA LYS A 83 19.07 -6.78 -15.76
C LYS A 83 18.24 -5.56 -15.35
N GLN A 84 17.21 -5.72 -14.53
CA GLN A 84 16.39 -4.61 -14.03
C GLN A 84 17.14 -3.76 -13.01
N LEU A 85 18.00 -4.35 -12.19
CA LEU A 85 18.88 -3.65 -11.25
C LEU A 85 19.96 -2.85 -11.97
N SER A 86 20.51 -3.39 -13.06
CA SER A 86 21.47 -2.67 -13.90
C SER A 86 20.81 -1.51 -14.63
N ASN A 87 19.54 -1.66 -15.02
CA ASN A 87 18.72 -0.64 -15.65
C ASN A 87 17.72 -0.03 -14.65
N ASN A 88 18.11 0.16 -13.39
CA ASN A 88 17.23 0.61 -12.31
C ASN A 88 16.81 2.08 -12.49
N THR A 89 16.02 2.32 -13.52
CA THR A 89 15.41 3.60 -13.85
C THR A 89 14.04 3.68 -13.20
N GLU A 90 13.64 4.90 -12.85
CA GLU A 90 12.28 5.18 -12.43
C GLU A 90 11.30 4.71 -13.51
N GLN A 91 10.31 3.93 -13.09
CA GLN A 91 9.18 3.57 -13.92
C GLN A 91 7.98 4.38 -13.46
N VAL A 92 7.18 4.86 -14.42
CA VAL A 92 5.95 5.58 -14.16
C VAL A 92 4.79 4.75 -14.66
N SER A 93 3.88 4.41 -13.78
CA SER A 93 2.60 3.79 -14.08
C SER A 93 1.46 4.63 -13.54
N ARG A 94 0.21 4.24 -13.86
CA ARG A 94 -0.98 4.87 -13.28
C ARG A 94 -1.55 4.03 -12.15
N TYR A 95 -2.19 4.71 -11.21
CA TYR A 95 -3.00 4.09 -10.18
C TYR A 95 -4.31 4.86 -10.01
N SER A 96 -5.33 4.21 -9.45
CA SER A 96 -6.58 4.84 -9.04
C SER A 96 -6.98 4.34 -7.66
N ILE A 97 -7.70 5.18 -6.92
CA ILE A 97 -8.25 4.85 -5.60
C ILE A 97 -9.75 5.09 -5.65
N GLU A 98 -10.51 4.08 -5.26
CA GLU A 98 -11.96 4.13 -5.07
C GLU A 98 -12.24 3.62 -3.65
N ASP A 99 -12.75 4.49 -2.77
CA ASP A 99 -12.96 4.18 -1.35
C ASP A 99 -11.72 3.63 -0.62
N ASP A 100 -11.74 2.37 -0.22
CA ASP A 100 -10.64 1.63 0.40
C ASP A 100 -9.94 0.68 -0.57
N GLU A 101 -10.17 0.81 -1.88
CA GLU A 101 -9.58 -0.01 -2.92
C GLU A 101 -8.58 0.80 -3.77
N ILE A 102 -7.47 0.17 -4.13
CA ILE A 102 -6.47 0.72 -5.04
C ILE A 102 -6.28 -0.20 -6.23
N THR A 103 -6.40 0.35 -7.43
CA THR A 103 -5.94 -0.30 -8.66
C THR A 103 -4.52 0.15 -8.92
N LEU A 104 -3.58 -0.81 -8.95
CA LEU A 104 -2.17 -0.54 -9.19
C LEU A 104 -1.63 -1.44 -10.29
N LYS A 105 -0.67 -0.91 -11.05
CA LYS A 105 0.12 -1.66 -12.03
C LYS A 105 1.57 -1.22 -11.94
N THR A 106 2.52 -2.13 -11.90
CA THR A 106 3.95 -1.85 -11.99
C THR A 106 4.64 -2.94 -12.79
N ASP A 107 5.16 -2.60 -13.97
CA ASP A 107 5.85 -3.59 -14.82
C ASP A 107 7.26 -3.94 -14.27
N GLN A 108 7.74 -3.25 -13.23
CA GLN A 108 9.02 -3.54 -12.57
C GLN A 108 8.98 -4.92 -11.93
N LEU A 109 7.89 -5.27 -11.25
CA LEU A 109 7.70 -6.59 -10.64
C LEU A 109 6.54 -7.38 -11.24
N ASP A 110 5.97 -6.91 -12.35
CA ASP A 110 4.79 -7.52 -12.97
C ASP A 110 3.60 -7.65 -11.99
N ILE A 111 3.44 -6.65 -11.12
CA ILE A 111 2.32 -6.60 -10.17
C ILE A 111 1.22 -5.75 -10.80
N SER A 112 0.04 -6.32 -10.97
CA SER A 112 -1.12 -5.62 -11.52
C SER A 112 -2.40 -6.16 -10.89
N GLY A 113 -3.25 -5.31 -10.33
CA GLY A 113 -4.51 -5.77 -9.75
C GLY A 113 -5.23 -4.71 -8.95
N ILE A 114 -6.35 -5.13 -8.38
CA ILE A 114 -7.14 -4.34 -7.43
C ILE A 114 -6.91 -4.91 -6.03
N PHE A 115 -6.61 -4.02 -5.10
CA PHE A 115 -6.28 -4.38 -3.73
C PHE A 115 -7.11 -3.57 -2.75
N LYS A 116 -7.59 -4.23 -1.71
CA LYS A 116 -8.15 -3.56 -0.54
C LYS A 116 -7.03 -3.04 0.35
N MET A 117 -7.14 -1.79 0.76
CA MET A 117 -6.20 -1.09 1.64
C MET A 117 -6.65 -1.16 3.10
N GLU A 118 -5.79 -1.67 3.95
CA GLU A 118 -5.99 -1.69 5.40
C GLU A 118 -4.78 -1.06 6.11
N ARG A 119 -5.02 -0.35 7.21
CA ARG A 119 -3.94 0.26 8.00
C ARG A 119 -3.43 -0.73 9.03
N ASP A 120 -2.12 -0.90 9.10
CA ASP A 120 -1.44 -1.62 10.18
C ASP A 120 -0.37 -0.72 10.82
N GLY A 121 -0.78 0.00 11.88
CA GLY A 121 0.07 0.98 12.54
C GLY A 121 0.45 2.16 11.63
N LYS A 122 1.67 2.15 11.10
CA LYS A 122 2.19 3.14 10.14
C LYS A 122 2.26 2.60 8.71
N ASP A 123 2.05 1.31 8.55
CA ASP A 123 2.09 0.62 7.27
C ASP A 123 0.68 0.57 6.67
N ILE A 124 0.62 0.37 5.35
CA ILE A 124 -0.61 0.07 4.62
C ILE A 124 -0.47 -1.32 4.01
N ILE A 125 -1.43 -2.18 4.29
CA ILE A 125 -1.52 -3.54 3.76
C ILE A 125 -2.48 -3.52 2.58
N LEU A 126 -2.02 -4.00 1.42
CA LEU A 126 -2.82 -4.16 0.22
C LEU A 126 -3.09 -5.65 0.04
N THR A 127 -4.35 -6.04 0.25
CA THR A 127 -4.81 -7.42 0.08
C THR A 127 -5.53 -7.54 -1.26
N PRO A 128 -5.14 -8.46 -2.15
CA PRO A 128 -5.80 -8.58 -3.46
C PRO A 128 -7.28 -8.93 -3.30
N ILE A 129 -8.14 -8.26 -4.08
CA ILE A 129 -9.59 -8.53 -4.11
C ILE A 129 -10.08 -9.06 -5.46
N ASP A 130 -9.34 -8.80 -6.53
CA ASP A 130 -9.55 -9.40 -7.84
C ASP A 130 -8.18 -9.85 -8.37
N SER A 131 -8.01 -11.15 -8.60
CA SER A 131 -6.76 -11.74 -9.08
C SER A 131 -6.80 -11.88 -10.59
N VAL A 132 -6.36 -10.83 -11.28
CA VAL A 132 -6.08 -10.90 -12.72
C VAL A 132 -4.63 -11.33 -12.89
N ASP A 133 -4.41 -12.64 -13.09
CA ASP A 133 -3.12 -13.31 -13.34
C ASP A 133 -1.95 -12.88 -12.41
N ASN A 134 -1.48 -13.81 -11.55
CA ASN A 134 -0.29 -13.67 -10.68
C ASN A 134 -0.35 -12.71 -9.47
N THR A 135 -1.52 -12.24 -9.04
CA THR A 135 -1.64 -11.36 -7.85
C THR A 135 -2.41 -11.98 -6.68
N ASP A 136 -1.98 -13.16 -6.23
CA ASP A 136 -2.30 -13.66 -4.87
C ASP A 136 -1.28 -13.15 -3.82
N VAL A 137 -0.69 -11.99 -4.08
CA VAL A 137 0.42 -11.44 -3.30
C VAL A 137 -0.10 -10.33 -2.41
N ILE A 138 0.11 -10.48 -1.09
CA ILE A 138 -0.13 -9.39 -0.15
C ILE A 138 1.02 -8.40 -0.26
N ILE A 139 0.70 -7.12 -0.34
CA ILE A 139 1.69 -6.04 -0.44
C ILE A 139 1.66 -5.24 0.84
N LYS A 140 2.83 -4.99 1.42
CA LYS A 140 3.00 -4.05 2.52
C LYS A 140 3.72 -2.80 2.04
N LEU A 141 3.09 -1.65 2.25
CA LEU A 141 3.69 -0.34 2.05
C LEU A 141 4.19 0.20 3.40
N THR A 142 5.51 0.35 3.53
CA THR A 142 6.14 0.92 4.72
C THR A 142 6.65 2.33 4.42
N PRO A 143 6.32 3.34 5.23
CA PRO A 143 6.74 4.72 4.96
C PRO A 143 8.26 4.85 5.10
N LYS A 144 8.87 5.54 4.14
CA LYS A 144 10.30 5.89 4.23
C LYS A 144 10.52 6.92 5.34
N LYS A 145 11.61 6.71 6.09
CA LYS A 145 12.09 7.65 7.11
C LYS A 145 12.78 8.86 6.48
#